data_AF-G2MWV8-F1
#
_entry.id   AF-G2MWV8-F1
#
_cell.length_a   1.000
_cell.length_b   1.000
_cell.length_c   1.000
_cell.angle_alpha   90.00
_cell.angle_beta   90.00
_cell.angle_gamma   90.00
#
_symmetry.space_group_name_H-M   'P 1'
#
loop_
_entity.id
_entity.type
_entity.pdbx_description
1 polymer ?
#
loop_
_entity_poly.entity_id
_entity_poly.type
_entity_poly.pdbx_seq_one_letter_code
_entity_poly.pdbx_strand_id
1 'polypeptide(L)'
;MKSIYTCGVCPKKPCAKGEGNFPKNCPTIEKRDIVEQSVAIYKQDEMVHKIMNFANTLPKKENGELRSRAEEIIEFIKQMGFKTIGVAFCYSTSKEAKQFVKLLEQYDLKIVPVCCKVGSIDIEDIDIQKDKEGFVATCNPITQAEIMNQENTELNVVIGLCVGHDILFNKYSKGLVTTLVAKDRKYSHCPVKGLEAVNV
;
A
#
# COMPACT_ATOMS: atom_id res chain seq x y z
N MET A 1 0.98 25.19 -18.49
CA MET A 1 0.69 24.10 -17.52
C MET A 1 1.56 22.91 -17.90
N LYS A 2 2.37 22.37 -16.99
CA LYS A 2 3.33 21.28 -17.28
C LYS A 2 2.74 19.86 -17.12
N SER A 3 1.56 19.73 -16.51
CA SER A 3 0.81 18.47 -16.40
C SER A 3 -0.14 18.31 -17.57
N ILE A 4 -0.31 17.08 -18.06
CA ILE A 4 -1.30 16.72 -19.10
C ILE A 4 -2.75 16.94 -18.62
N TYR A 5 -3.00 16.80 -17.31
CA TYR A 5 -4.33 16.99 -16.70
C TYR A 5 -4.29 18.04 -15.59
N THR A 6 -5.38 18.81 -15.46
CA THR A 6 -5.56 19.78 -14.37
C THR A 6 -5.92 19.14 -13.03
N CYS A 7 -6.13 17.81 -12.98
CA CYS A 7 -6.68 17.12 -11.80
C CYS A 7 -5.94 17.45 -10.49
N GLY A 8 -4.60 17.41 -10.49
CA GLY A 8 -3.77 17.68 -9.31
C GLY A 8 -3.85 19.11 -8.77
N VAL A 9 -4.26 20.07 -9.60
CA VAL A 9 -4.33 21.51 -9.26
C VAL A 9 -5.75 22.09 -9.38
N CYS A 10 -6.76 21.26 -9.66
CA CYS A 10 -8.14 21.70 -9.82
C CYS A 10 -8.72 22.11 -8.45
N PRO A 11 -9.05 23.40 -8.22
CA PRO A 11 -9.44 23.86 -6.89
C PRO A 11 -10.90 23.52 -6.53
N LYS A 12 -11.79 23.51 -7.53
CA LYS A 12 -13.24 23.35 -7.29
C LYS A 12 -13.70 21.90 -7.13
N LYS A 13 -12.93 20.93 -7.66
CA LYS A 13 -13.24 19.49 -7.65
C LYS A 13 -14.73 19.18 -7.91
N PRO A 14 -15.32 19.66 -9.02
CA PRO A 14 -16.76 19.48 -9.31
C PRO A 14 -17.19 18.01 -9.39
N CYS A 15 -16.25 17.11 -9.69
CA CYS A 15 -16.44 15.66 -9.68
C CYS A 15 -16.89 15.10 -8.32
N ALA A 16 -16.48 15.72 -7.20
CA ALA A 16 -16.89 15.29 -5.87
C ALA A 16 -18.36 15.62 -5.55
N LYS A 17 -18.97 16.52 -6.34
CA LYS A 17 -20.34 17.01 -6.14
C LYS A 17 -21.30 16.61 -7.25
N GLY A 18 -20.80 15.96 -8.31
CA GLY A 18 -21.59 15.66 -9.50
C GLY A 18 -21.94 16.89 -10.35
N GLU A 19 -21.17 17.98 -10.25
CA GLU A 19 -21.37 19.20 -11.06
C GLU A 19 -20.80 19.01 -12.48
N GLY A 20 -21.46 19.54 -13.51
CA GLY A 20 -21.06 19.39 -14.93
C GLY A 20 -20.00 20.38 -15.45
N ASN A 21 -19.54 21.32 -14.62
CA ASN A 21 -18.63 22.42 -14.98
C ASN A 21 -17.14 22.00 -14.88
N PHE A 22 -16.75 20.94 -15.61
CA PHE A 22 -15.39 20.41 -15.59
C PHE A 22 -14.38 21.29 -16.35
N PRO A 23 -13.11 21.37 -15.92
CA PRO A 23 -12.02 21.94 -16.72
C PRO A 23 -11.86 21.22 -18.07
N LYS A 24 -11.42 21.94 -19.12
CA LYS A 24 -11.30 21.40 -20.48
C LYS A 24 -10.44 20.13 -20.60
N ASN A 25 -9.39 19.99 -19.79
CA ASN A 25 -8.51 18.82 -19.79
C ASN A 25 -8.70 17.95 -18.54
N CYS A 26 -9.94 17.83 -18.07
CA CYS A 26 -10.29 16.96 -16.96
C CYS A 26 -10.40 15.50 -17.45
N PRO A 27 -9.77 14.52 -16.77
CA PRO A 27 -9.89 13.11 -17.13
C PRO A 27 -11.35 12.61 -17.18
N THR A 28 -12.24 13.17 -16.36
CA THR A 28 -13.67 12.81 -16.35
C THR A 28 -14.35 13.04 -17.70
N ILE A 29 -13.94 14.05 -18.48
CA ILE A 29 -14.49 14.32 -19.81
C ILE A 29 -13.61 13.74 -20.93
N GLU A 30 -12.28 13.82 -20.79
CA GLU A 30 -11.32 13.40 -21.82
C GLU A 30 -11.16 11.87 -21.92
N LYS A 31 -11.47 11.14 -20.85
CA LYS A 31 -11.29 9.68 -20.74
C LYS A 31 -12.58 8.96 -20.38
N ARG A 32 -13.69 9.41 -20.97
CA ARG A 32 -15.03 8.88 -20.69
C ARG A 32 -15.16 7.39 -20.97
N ASP A 33 -14.53 6.92 -22.04
CA ASP A 33 -14.42 5.50 -22.39
C ASP A 33 -13.76 4.68 -21.27
N ILE A 34 -12.63 5.15 -20.73
CA ILE A 34 -11.94 4.50 -19.61
C ILE A 34 -12.81 4.51 -18.36
N VAL A 35 -13.52 5.61 -18.09
CA VAL A 35 -14.44 5.70 -16.95
C VAL A 35 -15.55 4.67 -17.06
N GLU A 36 -16.23 4.60 -18.21
CA GLU A 36 -17.35 3.67 -18.44
C GLU A 36 -16.89 2.21 -18.34
N GLN A 37 -15.74 1.87 -18.96
CA GLN A 37 -15.14 0.54 -18.88
C GLN A 37 -14.73 0.16 -17.45
N SER A 38 -14.07 1.07 -16.72
CA SER A 38 -13.61 0.79 -15.35
C SER A 38 -14.76 0.66 -14.36
N VAL A 39 -15.82 1.46 -14.53
CA VAL A 39 -17.02 1.38 -13.69
C VAL A 39 -17.73 0.04 -13.87
N ALA A 40 -17.70 -0.54 -15.08
CA ALA A 40 -18.30 -1.85 -15.34
C ALA A 40 -17.65 -2.97 -14.54
N ILE A 41 -16.34 -2.88 -14.25
CA ILE A 41 -15.59 -3.89 -13.48
C ILE A 41 -16.20 -4.07 -12.07
N TYR A 42 -16.61 -3.00 -11.40
CA TYR A 42 -17.25 -3.08 -10.08
C TYR A 42 -18.57 -3.86 -10.06
N LYS A 43 -19.18 -4.13 -11.22
CA LYS A 43 -20.38 -4.96 -11.35
C LYS A 43 -20.08 -6.38 -11.84
N GLN A 44 -18.90 -6.60 -12.42
CA GLN A 44 -18.51 -7.85 -13.08
C GLN A 44 -17.59 -8.70 -12.21
N ASP A 45 -16.74 -8.06 -11.38
CA ASP A 45 -15.80 -8.72 -10.49
C ASP A 45 -16.29 -8.62 -9.04
N GLU A 46 -16.63 -9.78 -8.48
CA GLU A 46 -17.16 -9.89 -7.11
C GLU A 46 -16.15 -9.43 -6.06
N MET A 47 -14.87 -9.75 -6.24
CA MET A 47 -13.82 -9.35 -5.30
C MET A 47 -13.63 -7.83 -5.32
N VAL A 48 -13.59 -7.21 -6.50
CA VAL A 48 -13.53 -5.75 -6.65
C VAL A 48 -14.75 -5.09 -6.00
N HIS A 49 -15.95 -5.62 -6.24
CA HIS A 49 -17.17 -5.11 -5.64
C HIS A 49 -17.13 -5.18 -4.11
N LYS A 50 -16.71 -6.33 -3.56
CA LYS A 50 -16.60 -6.57 -2.12
C LYS A 50 -15.59 -5.63 -1.46
N ILE A 51 -14.41 -5.47 -2.05
CA ILE A 51 -13.37 -4.54 -1.57
C ILE A 51 -13.91 -3.11 -1.51
N MET A 52 -14.57 -2.66 -2.58
CA MET A 52 -15.08 -1.29 -2.66
C MET A 52 -16.21 -1.03 -1.66
N ASN A 53 -17.09 -2.01 -1.42
CA ASN A 53 -18.14 -1.90 -0.41
C ASN A 53 -17.57 -1.68 0.99
N PHE A 54 -16.54 -2.44 1.37
CA PHE A 54 -15.89 -2.26 2.67
C PHE A 54 -15.08 -0.97 2.76
N ALA A 55 -14.42 -0.53 1.68
CA ALA A 55 -13.68 0.74 1.68
C ALA A 55 -14.53 1.94 2.14
N ASN A 56 -15.85 1.92 1.93
CA ASN A 56 -16.76 2.97 2.35
C ASN A 56 -17.10 2.96 3.86
N THR A 57 -17.00 1.82 4.53
CA THR A 57 -17.41 1.64 5.94
C THR A 57 -16.22 1.56 6.90
N LEU A 58 -15.04 1.13 6.40
CA LEU A 58 -13.83 0.95 7.21
C LEU A 58 -13.39 2.17 8.03
N PRO A 59 -13.44 3.42 7.52
CA PRO A 59 -12.85 4.54 8.26
C PRO A 59 -13.53 4.85 9.60
N LYS A 60 -14.76 4.39 9.83
CA LYS A 60 -15.57 4.73 11.01
C LYS A 60 -16.10 3.51 11.74
N LYS A 61 -15.90 3.48 13.06
CA LYS A 61 -16.55 2.52 13.97
C LYS A 61 -18.05 2.78 14.03
N GLU A 62 -18.83 1.84 14.56
CA GLU A 62 -20.30 1.95 14.69
C GLU A 62 -20.73 3.19 15.51
N ASN A 63 -19.92 3.59 16.48
CA ASN A 63 -20.13 4.80 17.30
C ASN A 63 -19.72 6.11 16.58
N GLY A 64 -19.27 6.06 15.33
CA GLY A 64 -18.83 7.20 14.53
C GLY A 64 -17.38 7.63 14.71
N GLU A 65 -16.62 7.01 15.62
CA GLU A 65 -15.20 7.28 15.84
C GLU A 65 -14.35 6.82 14.65
N LEU A 66 -13.31 7.58 14.30
CA LEU A 66 -12.40 7.19 13.22
C LEU A 66 -11.49 6.03 13.66
N ARG A 67 -11.30 5.05 12.77
CA ARG A 67 -10.27 4.03 12.91
C ARG A 67 -8.91 4.60 12.52
N SER A 68 -7.87 4.18 13.23
CA SER A 68 -6.49 4.28 12.76
C SER A 68 -6.28 3.36 11.55
N ARG A 69 -5.24 3.60 10.75
CA ARG A 69 -4.91 2.73 9.60
C ARG A 69 -4.70 1.26 9.98
N ALA A 70 -4.13 1.00 11.17
CA ALA A 70 -3.97 -0.38 11.65
C ALA A 70 -5.34 -1.03 11.95
N GLU A 71 -6.24 -0.30 12.60
CA GLU A 71 -7.61 -0.76 12.86
C GLU A 71 -8.40 -0.97 11.55
N GLU A 72 -8.25 -0.07 10.56
CA GLU A 72 -8.85 -0.24 9.22
C GLU A 72 -8.39 -1.53 8.55
N ILE A 73 -7.08 -1.83 8.57
CA ILE A 73 -6.55 -3.06 7.94
C ILE A 73 -7.09 -4.31 8.64
N ILE A 74 -7.12 -4.32 9.97
CA ILE A 74 -7.62 -5.46 10.75
C ILE A 74 -9.11 -5.68 10.49
N GLU A 75 -9.89 -4.60 10.47
CA GLU A 75 -11.31 -4.67 10.17
C GLU A 75 -11.55 -5.17 8.73
N PHE A 76 -10.74 -4.71 7.78
CA PHE A 76 -10.80 -5.18 6.40
C PHE A 76 -10.49 -6.67 6.27
N ILE A 77 -9.44 -7.16 6.95
CA ILE A 77 -9.09 -8.59 7.00
C ILE A 77 -10.29 -9.42 7.49
N LYS A 78 -10.95 -8.98 8.58
CA LYS A 78 -12.14 -9.64 9.14
C LYS A 78 -13.31 -9.66 8.16
N GLN A 79 -13.67 -8.51 7.59
CA GLN A 79 -14.82 -8.40 6.70
C GLN A 79 -14.61 -9.14 5.37
N MET A 80 -13.36 -9.17 4.88
CA MET A 80 -13.00 -9.98 3.71
C MET A 80 -13.05 -11.48 3.99
N GLY A 81 -12.85 -11.88 5.25
CA GLY A 81 -12.76 -13.28 5.67
C GLY A 81 -11.41 -13.90 5.38
N PHE A 82 -10.36 -13.09 5.18
CA PHE A 82 -9.01 -13.56 4.90
C PHE A 82 -8.44 -14.36 6.06
N LYS A 83 -7.60 -15.33 5.72
CA LYS A 83 -7.00 -16.31 6.62
C LYS A 83 -5.49 -16.23 6.63
N THR A 84 -4.84 -15.92 5.51
CA THR A 84 -3.38 -15.84 5.43
C THR A 84 -2.91 -14.44 5.08
N ILE A 85 -2.19 -13.80 6.00
CA ILE A 85 -1.79 -12.39 5.93
C ILE A 85 -0.26 -12.28 5.89
N GLY A 86 0.27 -11.67 4.84
CA GLY A 86 1.68 -11.32 4.76
C GLY A 86 1.97 -10.00 5.47
N VAL A 87 3.09 -9.94 6.19
CA VAL A 87 3.64 -8.70 6.73
C VAL A 87 5.04 -8.48 6.18
N ALA A 88 5.15 -7.63 5.15
CA ALA A 88 6.42 -7.30 4.50
C ALA A 88 7.00 -6.04 5.15
N PHE A 89 8.14 -6.15 5.82
CA PHE A 89 8.67 -5.04 6.61
C PHE A 89 10.14 -4.76 6.37
N CYS A 90 10.53 -3.50 6.53
CA CYS A 90 11.94 -3.14 6.53
C CYS A 90 12.60 -3.45 7.88
N TYR A 91 13.86 -3.88 7.84
CA TYR A 91 14.67 -4.08 9.05
C TYR A 91 14.61 -2.88 10.02
N SER A 92 14.65 -1.64 9.51
CA SER A 92 14.62 -0.44 10.37
C SER A 92 13.25 -0.15 11.00
N THR A 93 12.18 -0.82 10.57
CA THR A 93 10.81 -0.70 11.11
C THR A 93 10.37 -2.00 11.79
N SER A 94 11.34 -2.80 12.26
CA SER A 94 11.08 -4.09 12.92
C SER A 94 10.27 -3.95 14.21
N LYS A 95 10.37 -2.80 14.91
CA LYS A 95 9.60 -2.55 16.13
C LYS A 95 8.11 -2.40 15.81
N GLU A 96 7.79 -1.61 14.80
CA GLU A 96 6.43 -1.38 14.31
C GLU A 96 5.85 -2.68 13.73
N ALA A 97 6.65 -3.41 12.95
CA ALA A 97 6.26 -4.71 12.40
C ALA A 97 5.95 -5.72 13.51
N LYS A 98 6.80 -5.81 14.55
CA LYS A 98 6.57 -6.68 15.71
C LYS A 98 5.27 -6.34 16.43
N GLN A 99 4.97 -5.05 16.62
CA GLN A 99 3.72 -4.62 17.24
C GLN A 99 2.51 -5.00 16.39
N PHE A 100 2.57 -4.79 15.09
CA PHE A 100 1.48 -5.12 14.18
C PHE A 100 1.24 -6.64 14.08
N VAL A 101 2.31 -7.45 13.99
CA VAL A 101 2.21 -8.92 14.03
C VAL A 101 1.54 -9.39 15.32
N LYS A 102 1.96 -8.88 16.49
CA LYS A 102 1.33 -9.20 17.77
C LYS A 102 -0.16 -8.84 17.83
N LEU A 103 -0.54 -7.77 17.16
CA LEU A 103 -1.93 -7.35 17.07
C LEU A 103 -2.74 -8.31 16.19
N LEU A 104 -2.16 -8.80 15.09
CA LEU A 104 -2.77 -9.82 14.23
C LEU A 104 -2.88 -11.18 14.92
N GLU A 105 -1.90 -11.56 15.76
CA GLU A 105 -1.86 -12.82 16.52
C GLU A 105 -3.04 -12.96 17.52
N GLN A 106 -3.78 -11.88 17.78
CA GLN A 106 -5.01 -11.92 18.59
C GLN A 106 -6.21 -12.52 17.84
N TYR A 107 -6.06 -12.79 16.54
CA TYR A 107 -7.08 -13.31 15.66
C TYR A 107 -6.68 -14.67 15.09
N ASP A 108 -7.67 -15.45 14.65
CA ASP A 108 -7.47 -16.74 13.99
C ASP A 108 -6.97 -16.56 12.55
N LEU A 109 -5.69 -16.21 12.42
CA LEU A 109 -5.00 -15.91 11.17
C LEU A 109 -3.66 -16.65 11.09
N LYS A 110 -3.30 -17.11 9.89
CA LYS A 110 -1.92 -17.49 9.55
C LYS A 110 -1.16 -16.24 9.13
N ILE A 111 -0.10 -15.90 9.87
CA ILE A 111 0.68 -14.68 9.63
C ILE A 111 2.03 -15.06 9.01
N VAL A 112 2.42 -14.37 7.93
CA VAL A 112 3.67 -14.60 7.19
C VAL A 112 4.54 -13.33 7.28
N PRO A 113 5.30 -13.15 8.37
CA PRO A 113 6.17 -11.98 8.53
C PRO A 113 7.49 -12.19 7.79
N VAL A 114 7.85 -11.26 6.90
CA VAL A 114 9.12 -11.34 6.15
C VAL A 114 9.85 -10.00 6.17
N CYS A 115 11.09 -10.02 6.70
CA CYS A 115 11.98 -8.87 6.74
C CYS A 115 12.63 -8.61 5.37
N CYS A 116 12.91 -7.35 5.05
CA CYS A 116 13.57 -6.98 3.80
C CYS A 116 14.98 -7.54 3.64
N LYS A 117 15.64 -8.01 4.70
CA LYS A 117 16.97 -8.65 4.65
C LYS A 117 16.89 -10.18 4.51
N VAL A 118 15.70 -10.71 4.18
CA VAL A 118 15.50 -12.15 3.94
C VAL A 118 16.53 -12.70 2.94
N GLY A 119 17.05 -13.88 3.23
CA GLY A 119 18.10 -14.54 2.44
C GLY A 119 19.53 -14.14 2.81
N SER A 120 19.75 -13.03 3.54
CA SER A 120 21.11 -12.56 3.90
C SER A 120 22.04 -12.48 2.69
N ILE A 121 21.54 -11.89 1.61
CA ILE A 121 22.24 -11.76 0.33
C ILE A 121 23.20 -10.57 0.37
N ASP A 122 24.42 -10.75 -0.15
CA ASP A 122 25.36 -9.64 -0.31
C ASP A 122 24.91 -8.77 -1.48
N ILE A 123 25.14 -7.47 -1.40
CA ILE A 123 24.80 -6.54 -2.48
C ILE A 123 25.53 -6.86 -3.80
N GLU A 124 26.72 -7.45 -3.72
CA GLU A 124 27.48 -7.89 -4.90
C GLU A 124 26.85 -9.12 -5.58
N ASP A 125 26.11 -9.97 -4.86
CA ASP A 125 25.42 -11.15 -5.43
C ASP A 125 24.29 -10.76 -6.41
N ILE A 126 23.88 -9.49 -6.40
CA ILE A 126 22.91 -8.91 -7.34
C ILE A 126 23.53 -7.85 -8.25
N ASP A 127 24.84 -7.93 -8.45
CA ASP A 127 25.62 -7.08 -9.35
C ASP A 127 25.58 -5.58 -9.00
N ILE A 128 25.44 -5.24 -7.70
CA ILE A 128 25.50 -3.86 -7.22
C ILE A 128 26.78 -3.65 -6.42
N GLN A 129 27.53 -2.60 -6.78
CA GLN A 129 28.76 -2.25 -6.10
C GLN A 129 28.52 -1.88 -4.63
N LYS A 130 29.28 -2.50 -3.72
CA LYS A 130 29.28 -2.15 -2.30
C LYS A 130 30.11 -0.90 -2.00
N ASP A 131 29.73 -0.21 -0.94
CA ASP A 131 30.36 1.03 -0.46
C ASP A 131 31.43 0.80 0.62
N LYS A 132 31.60 -0.44 1.07
CA LYS A 132 32.54 -0.83 2.13
C LYS A 132 33.00 -2.28 1.96
N GLU A 133 34.12 -2.60 2.59
CA GLU A 133 34.63 -3.97 2.62
C GLU A 133 33.75 -4.92 3.46
N GLY A 134 33.85 -6.21 3.17
CA GLY A 134 33.09 -7.26 3.84
C GLY A 134 31.65 -7.39 3.34
N PHE A 135 30.82 -8.04 4.16
CA PHE A 135 29.43 -8.34 3.84
C PHE A 135 28.53 -7.12 3.97
N VAL A 136 27.76 -6.81 2.92
CA VAL A 136 26.78 -5.73 2.90
C VAL A 136 25.42 -6.30 2.54
N ALA A 137 24.64 -6.64 3.57
CA ALA A 137 23.29 -7.16 3.37
C ALA A 137 22.45 -6.22 2.49
N THR A 138 22.00 -6.69 1.34
CA THR A 138 21.05 -5.95 0.50
C THR A 138 19.61 -6.22 0.92
N CYS A 139 18.67 -5.38 0.47
CA CYS A 139 17.25 -5.65 0.65
C CYS A 139 16.75 -6.51 -0.52
N ASN A 140 15.94 -7.53 -0.23
CA ASN A 140 15.43 -8.45 -1.23
C ASN A 140 13.87 -8.46 -1.26
N PRO A 141 13.24 -7.41 -1.81
CA PRO A 141 11.79 -7.30 -1.87
C PRO A 141 11.13 -8.33 -2.77
N ILE A 142 11.84 -8.85 -3.79
CA ILE A 142 11.32 -9.90 -4.66
C ILE A 142 11.18 -11.20 -3.87
N THR A 143 12.21 -11.60 -3.11
CA THR A 143 12.09 -12.77 -2.23
C THR A 143 11.03 -12.59 -1.14
N GLN A 144 10.81 -11.37 -0.62
CA GLN A 144 9.67 -11.12 0.28
C GLN A 144 8.34 -11.46 -0.40
N ALA A 145 8.12 -10.97 -1.62
CA ALA A 145 6.90 -11.23 -2.38
C ALA A 145 6.76 -12.71 -2.76
N GLU A 146 7.83 -13.37 -3.20
CA GLU A 146 7.77 -14.79 -3.60
C GLU A 146 7.50 -15.73 -2.43
N ILE A 147 8.05 -15.46 -1.24
CA ILE A 147 7.69 -16.22 -0.03
C ILE A 147 6.19 -16.06 0.27
N MET A 148 5.66 -14.85 0.18
CA MET A 148 4.23 -14.58 0.41
C MET A 148 3.34 -15.23 -0.66
N ASN A 149 3.78 -15.22 -1.92
CA ASN A 149 3.12 -15.92 -3.01
C ASN A 149 3.08 -17.43 -2.76
N GLN A 150 4.20 -18.02 -2.31
CA GLN A 150 4.29 -19.45 -1.99
C GLN A 150 3.38 -19.82 -0.80
N GLU A 151 3.29 -18.93 0.20
CA GLU A 151 2.41 -19.12 1.34
C GLU A 151 0.93 -18.78 1.05
N ASN A 152 0.62 -18.36 -0.19
CA ASN A 152 -0.72 -17.97 -0.65
C ASN A 152 -1.38 -16.90 0.23
N THR A 153 -0.61 -15.86 0.59
CA THR A 153 -1.15 -14.70 1.31
C THR A 153 -2.24 -14.01 0.49
N GLU A 154 -3.38 -13.72 1.11
CA GLU A 154 -4.51 -13.04 0.46
C GLU A 154 -4.36 -11.52 0.50
N LEU A 155 -3.78 -11.01 1.59
CA LEU A 155 -3.41 -9.61 1.78
C LEU A 155 -2.00 -9.50 2.34
N ASN A 156 -1.21 -8.63 1.72
CA ASN A 156 0.14 -8.27 2.13
C ASN A 156 0.17 -6.84 2.66
N VAL A 157 0.60 -6.68 3.91
CA VAL A 157 0.73 -5.40 4.58
C VAL A 157 2.18 -4.94 4.57
N VAL A 158 2.45 -3.83 3.90
CA VAL A 158 3.77 -3.22 3.80
C VAL A 158 4.04 -2.27 4.98
N ILE A 159 5.16 -2.47 5.65
CA ILE A 159 5.62 -1.66 6.79
C ILE A 159 7.03 -1.13 6.52
N GLY A 160 7.11 0.09 5.99
CA GLY A 160 8.34 0.87 5.97
C GLY A 160 9.37 0.43 4.92
N LEU A 161 8.94 -0.16 3.80
CA LEU A 161 9.83 -0.38 2.65
C LEU A 161 10.24 0.96 2.02
N CYS A 162 11.47 1.06 1.51
CA CYS A 162 11.91 2.25 0.76
C CYS A 162 11.28 2.24 -0.64
N VAL A 163 11.17 3.41 -1.28
CA VAL A 163 10.53 3.60 -2.60
C VAL A 163 10.83 2.50 -3.61
N GLY A 164 12.10 2.23 -3.93
CA GLY A 164 12.44 1.19 -4.92
C GLY A 164 12.05 -0.22 -4.49
N HIS A 165 12.19 -0.54 -3.20
CA HIS A 165 11.84 -1.86 -2.67
C HIS A 165 10.32 -2.06 -2.57
N ASP A 166 9.58 -1.01 -2.23
CA ASP A 166 8.12 -1.00 -2.18
C ASP A 166 7.53 -1.23 -3.57
N ILE A 167 8.06 -0.54 -4.60
CA ILE A 167 7.67 -0.74 -6.00
C ILE A 167 7.91 -2.19 -6.43
N LEU A 168 9.10 -2.74 -6.16
CA LEU A 168 9.42 -4.12 -6.53
C LEU A 168 8.54 -5.13 -5.78
N PHE A 169 8.34 -4.95 -4.48
CA PHE A 169 7.46 -5.82 -3.71
C PHE A 169 6.03 -5.84 -4.30
N ASN A 170 5.44 -4.67 -4.55
CA ASN A 170 4.11 -4.56 -5.15
C ASN A 170 4.04 -5.19 -6.54
N LYS A 171 5.08 -5.02 -7.36
CA LYS A 171 5.15 -5.58 -8.72
C LYS A 171 5.13 -7.11 -8.74
N TYR A 172 5.76 -7.76 -7.76
CA TYR A 172 5.90 -9.23 -7.71
C TYR A 172 4.88 -9.91 -6.76
N SER A 173 4.16 -9.15 -5.94
CA SER A 173 3.09 -9.69 -5.11
C SER A 173 1.89 -10.12 -5.97
N LYS A 174 1.46 -11.37 -5.82
CA LYS A 174 0.22 -11.90 -6.44
C LYS A 174 -1.02 -11.60 -5.61
N GLY A 175 -0.88 -11.58 -4.28
CA GLY A 175 -1.94 -11.19 -3.36
C GLY A 175 -2.17 -9.67 -3.37
N LEU A 176 -3.28 -9.24 -2.76
CA LEU A 176 -3.58 -7.82 -2.58
C LEU A 176 -2.50 -7.17 -1.71
N VAL A 177 -2.18 -5.90 -1.97
CA VAL A 177 -1.17 -5.17 -1.18
C VAL A 177 -1.77 -3.90 -0.62
N THR A 178 -1.44 -3.60 0.63
CA THR A 178 -1.72 -2.30 1.25
C THR A 178 -0.53 -1.85 2.10
N THR A 179 -0.37 -0.55 2.27
CA THR A 179 0.73 0.04 3.04
C THR A 179 0.21 0.61 4.34
N LEU A 180 0.74 0.09 5.46
CA LEU A 180 0.51 0.63 6.80
C LEU A 180 1.47 1.79 7.09
N VAL A 181 2.74 1.65 6.69
CA VAL A 181 3.77 2.68 6.93
C VAL A 181 4.54 2.97 5.64
N ALA A 182 4.32 4.16 5.08
CA ALA A 182 5.17 4.70 4.01
C ALA A 182 6.46 5.25 4.63
N LYS A 183 7.63 4.77 4.18
CA LYS A 183 8.89 5.11 4.83
C LYS A 183 9.31 6.54 4.54
N ASP A 184 9.23 7.38 5.56
CA ASP A 184 9.87 8.70 5.58
C ASP A 184 10.83 8.79 6.78
N ARG A 185 12.15 8.84 6.54
CA ARG A 185 13.13 8.90 7.63
C ARG A 185 13.24 10.29 8.25
N LYS A 186 12.92 11.34 7.48
CA LYS A 186 13.08 12.72 7.90
C LYS A 186 11.90 13.17 8.77
N TYR A 187 10.70 12.74 8.41
CA TYR A 187 9.46 13.17 9.06
C TYR A 187 8.80 12.05 9.88
N SER A 188 9.59 11.15 10.48
CA SER A 188 9.10 10.08 11.36
C SER A 188 7.96 9.25 10.74
N HIS A 189 8.13 8.88 9.48
CA HIS A 189 7.18 8.11 8.68
C HIS A 189 5.83 8.81 8.42
N CYS A 190 5.80 10.15 8.51
CA CYS A 190 4.65 10.99 8.16
C CYS A 190 4.97 11.83 6.90
N PRO A 191 4.85 11.25 5.69
CA PRO A 191 5.28 11.90 4.45
C PRO A 191 4.51 13.19 4.11
N VAL A 192 3.28 13.37 4.65
CA VAL A 192 2.49 14.59 4.46
C VAL A 192 3.24 15.83 4.97
N LYS A 193 3.93 15.72 6.12
CA LYS A 193 4.75 16.81 6.67
C LYS A 193 5.87 17.23 5.72
N GLY A 194 6.39 16.29 4.94
CA GLY A 194 7.41 16.57 3.94
C GLY A 194 6.89 17.41 2.79
N LEU A 195 5.63 17.19 2.38
CA LEU A 195 4.96 17.98 1.34
C LEU A 195 4.62 19.38 1.84
N GLU A 196 4.09 19.49 3.06
CA GLU A 196 3.73 20.78 3.68
C GLU A 196 4.94 21.68 3.94
N ALA A 197 6.13 21.09 4.10
CA ALA A 197 7.36 21.83 4.29
C ALA A 197 7.93 22.45 3.00
N VAL A 198 7.37 22.14 1.82
CA VAL A 198 7.81 22.67 0.53
C VAL A 198 6.84 23.75 0.06
N ASN A 199 7.34 24.96 -0.15
CA ASN A 199 6.57 26.03 -0.80
C ASN A 199 6.68 25.86 -2.32
N VAL A 200 5.59 25.44 -2.98
CA VAL A 200 5.50 25.23 -4.44
C VAL A 200 4.45 26.13 -5.05
#